data_AF-A0A8U0INV2-F1
#
_entry.id   AF-A0A8U0INV2-F1
#
_cell.length_a   1.000
_cell.length_b   1.000
_cell.length_c   1.000
_cell.angle_alpha   90.00
_cell.angle_beta   90.00
_cell.angle_gamma   90.00
#
_symmetry.space_group_name_H-M   'P 1'
#
loop_
_entity.id
_entity.type
_entity.pdbx_description
1 polymer ?
#
loop_
_entity_poly.entity_id
_entity_poly.type
_entity_poly.pdbx_seq_one_letter_code
_entity_poly.pdbx_strand_id
1 'polypeptide(L)'
;MSDDFGVGQVVDKEDLELPVAPVDRIARLEIDDSYRVAMDARIALADILEDYADNVAKAAAVLARHADRRTVKAEDIETYFELFG
;
A
#
# COMPACT_ATOMS: atom_id res chain seq x y z
N MET A 1 23.90 -4.91 -11.40
CA MET A 1 23.95 -5.94 -10.34
C MET A 1 22.64 -5.85 -9.55
N SER A 2 21.54 -6.03 -10.28
CA SER A 2 20.14 -5.82 -9.86
C SER A 2 19.22 -6.66 -10.75
N ASP A 3 19.64 -6.95 -11.98
CA ASP A 3 18.92 -7.77 -12.96
C ASP A 3 18.91 -9.29 -12.65
N ASP A 4 19.73 -9.77 -11.70
CA ASP A 4 19.92 -11.20 -11.43
C ASP A 4 18.92 -11.77 -10.39
N PHE A 5 18.05 -10.92 -9.82
CA PHE A 5 17.05 -11.31 -8.81
C PHE A 5 15.59 -11.21 -9.29
N GLY A 6 15.34 -10.99 -10.58
CA GLY A 6 13.97 -10.96 -11.13
C GLY A 6 13.08 -9.83 -10.60
N VAL A 7 13.62 -8.87 -9.85
CA VAL A 7 12.91 -7.66 -9.41
C VAL A 7 12.95 -6.62 -10.54
N GLY A 8 12.28 -6.97 -11.64
CA GLY A 8 12.08 -6.12 -12.80
C GLY A 8 10.66 -5.56 -12.81
N GLN A 9 10.31 -4.75 -11.83
CA GLN A 9 9.19 -3.82 -11.97
C GLN A 9 9.72 -2.44 -11.63
N VAL A 10 10.23 -1.76 -12.66
CA VAL A 10 10.27 -0.31 -12.63
C VAL A 10 8.81 0.08 -12.84
N VAL A 11 8.08 0.31 -11.75
CA VAL A 11 6.71 0.82 -11.82
C VAL A 11 6.81 2.25 -12.31
N ASP A 12 6.13 2.56 -13.40
CA ASP A 12 6.08 3.92 -13.91
C ASP A 12 5.24 4.77 -12.97
N LYS A 13 5.72 5.96 -12.64
CA LYS A 13 5.06 6.84 -11.67
C LYS A 13 3.64 7.21 -12.11
N GLU A 14 3.42 7.26 -13.41
CA GLU A 14 2.16 7.58 -14.05
C GLU A 14 1.10 6.49 -13.87
N ASP A 15 1.49 5.26 -13.51
CA ASP A 15 0.58 4.14 -13.27
C ASP A 15 0.11 4.03 -11.81
N LEU A 16 0.69 4.83 -10.90
CA LEU A 16 0.33 4.87 -9.48
C LEU A 16 -0.92 5.72 -9.22
N GLU A 17 -1.81 5.21 -8.38
CA GLU A 17 -2.99 5.96 -7.93
C GLU A 17 -2.71 6.84 -6.71
N LEU A 18 -1.77 6.44 -5.84
CA LEU A 18 -1.29 7.25 -4.74
C LEU A 18 -0.28 8.29 -5.24
N PRO A 19 -0.52 9.58 -4.99
CA PRO A 19 0.45 10.58 -5.39
C PRO A 19 1.74 10.42 -4.57
N VAL A 20 2.88 10.36 -5.27
CA VAL A 20 4.21 10.13 -4.68
C VAL A 20 4.57 11.16 -3.59
N ALA A 21 4.13 12.42 -3.72
CA ALA A 21 4.46 13.47 -2.76
C ALA A 21 3.82 13.26 -1.35
N PRO A 22 2.52 12.94 -1.23
CA PRO A 22 1.93 12.40 0.01
C PRO A 22 2.68 11.22 0.60
N VAL A 23 3.06 10.23 -0.22
CA VAL A 23 3.80 9.04 0.23
C VAL A 23 5.17 9.42 0.79
N ASP A 24 5.90 10.33 0.13
CA ASP A 24 7.16 10.90 0.62
C ASP A 24 7.01 11.59 1.99
N ARG A 25 5.90 12.31 2.20
CA ARG A 25 5.63 12.95 3.50
C ARG A 25 5.40 11.91 4.60
N ILE A 26 4.65 10.84 4.32
CA ILE A 26 4.42 9.75 5.27
C ILE A 26 5.74 9.04 5.60
N ALA A 27 6.55 8.73 4.58
CA ALA A 27 7.84 8.06 4.75
C ALA A 27 8.83 8.83 5.65
N ARG A 28 8.61 10.14 5.84
CA ARG A 28 9.48 11.02 6.63
C ARG A 28 9.01 11.29 8.05
N LEU A 29 7.82 10.82 8.45
CA LEU A 29 7.24 11.16 9.75
C LEU A 29 8.11 10.70 10.94
N GLU A 30 8.72 9.52 10.82
CA GLU A 30 9.39 8.84 11.93
C GLU A 30 10.89 8.57 11.67
N ILE A 31 11.45 9.08 10.56
CA ILE A 31 12.89 8.99 10.28
C ILE A 31 13.57 10.32 10.55
N ASP A 32 14.82 10.27 11.01
CA ASP A 32 15.62 11.46 11.28
C ASP A 32 15.79 12.32 10.01
N ASP A 33 15.71 13.65 10.16
CA ASP A 33 15.78 14.62 9.06
C ASP A 33 17.09 14.55 8.23
N SER A 34 18.14 13.91 8.77
CA SER A 34 19.38 13.63 8.04
C SER A 34 19.19 12.62 6.91
N TYR A 35 18.17 11.76 6.97
CA TYR A 35 17.89 10.76 5.95
C TYR A 35 17.13 11.34 4.75
N ARG A 36 17.52 10.91 3.56
CA ARG A 36 16.86 11.26 2.30
C ARG A 36 16.18 10.04 1.73
N VAL A 37 14.95 10.22 1.26
CA VAL A 37 14.21 9.20 0.52
C VAL A 37 14.36 9.47 -0.99
N ALA A 38 14.91 8.50 -1.72
CA ALA A 38 15.15 8.60 -3.16
C ALA A 38 13.83 8.52 -3.96
N MET A 39 13.82 8.94 -5.23
CA MET A 39 12.59 8.94 -6.06
C MET A 39 12.03 7.54 -6.28
N ASP A 40 12.89 6.62 -6.70
CA ASP A 40 12.61 5.20 -6.87
C ASP A 40 12.06 4.56 -5.59
N ALA A 41 12.64 4.86 -4.42
CA ALA A 41 12.15 4.38 -3.13
C ALA A 41 10.73 4.88 -2.82
N ARG A 42 10.40 6.12 -3.21
CA ARG A 42 9.05 6.68 -3.01
C ARG A 42 8.02 6.08 -3.96
N ILE A 43 8.42 5.79 -5.20
CA ILE A 43 7.59 5.09 -6.19
C ILE A 43 7.30 3.66 -5.71
N ALA A 44 8.35 2.92 -5.33
CA ALA A 44 8.21 1.56 -4.80
C ALA A 44 7.34 1.50 -3.54
N LEU A 45 7.47 2.49 -2.64
CA LEU A 45 6.62 2.55 -1.45
C LEU A 45 5.15 2.81 -1.81
N ALA A 46 4.87 3.68 -2.79
CA ALA A 46 3.51 3.95 -3.24
C ALA A 46 2.86 2.70 -3.82
N ASP A 47 3.56 2.00 -4.70
CA ASP A 47 3.15 0.72 -5.29
C ASP A 47 2.78 -0.32 -4.22
N ILE A 48 3.67 -0.55 -3.25
CA ILE A 48 3.43 -1.49 -2.15
C ILE A 48 2.22 -1.07 -1.29
N LEU A 49 2.03 0.23 -1.04
CA LEU A 49 0.90 0.73 -0.27
C LEU A 49 -0.43 0.53 -1.01
N GLU A 50 -0.44 0.71 -2.33
CA GLU A 50 -1.60 0.46 -3.18
C GLU A 50 -1.97 -1.02 -3.19
N ASP A 51 -1.00 -1.90 -3.44
CA ASP A 51 -1.17 -3.34 -3.39
C ASP A 51 -1.71 -3.81 -2.03
N TYR A 52 -1.15 -3.26 -0.95
CA TYR A 52 -1.60 -3.55 0.40
C TYR A 52 -3.06 -3.10 0.62
N ALA A 53 -3.39 -1.86 0.24
CA ALA A 53 -4.75 -1.34 0.36
C ALA A 53 -5.76 -2.18 -0.44
N ASP A 54 -5.39 -2.60 -1.66
CA ASP A 54 -6.25 -3.38 -2.54
C ASP A 54 -6.50 -4.80 -2.00
N ASN A 55 -5.46 -5.42 -1.41
CA ASN A 55 -5.59 -6.70 -0.72
C ASN A 55 -6.51 -6.62 0.50
N VAL A 56 -6.33 -5.61 1.35
CA VAL A 56 -7.17 -5.36 2.52
C VAL A 56 -8.63 -5.12 2.09
N ALA A 57 -8.85 -4.30 1.05
CA ALA A 57 -10.18 -4.00 0.53
C ALA A 57 -10.88 -5.25 -0.03
N LYS A 58 -10.17 -6.11 -0.77
CA LYS A 58 -10.70 -7.38 -1.29
C LYS A 58 -11.12 -8.31 -0.16
N ALA A 59 -10.30 -8.45 0.88
CA ALA A 59 -10.61 -9.30 2.02
C ALA A 59 -11.80 -8.75 2.85
N ALA A 60 -11.82 -7.45 3.12
CA ALA A 60 -12.92 -6.79 3.80
C ALA A 60 -14.26 -6.89 3.02
N ALA A 61 -14.20 -6.88 1.69
CA ALA A 61 -15.38 -7.14 0.86
C ALA A 61 -15.94 -8.57 1.02
N VAL A 62 -15.08 -9.56 1.30
CA VAL A 62 -15.53 -10.93 1.62
C VAL A 62 -16.26 -10.96 2.97
N LEU A 63 -15.75 -10.24 3.98
CA LEU A 63 -16.39 -10.11 5.29
C LEU A 63 -17.76 -9.41 5.19
N ALA A 64 -17.82 -8.28 4.47
CA ALA A 64 -19.06 -7.56 4.22
C ALA A 64 -20.11 -8.46 3.52
N ARG A 65 -19.67 -9.28 2.56
CA ARG A 65 -20.55 -10.23 1.86
C ARG A 65 -21.10 -11.32 2.79
N HIS A 66 -20.28 -11.85 3.70
CA HIS A 66 -20.75 -12.84 4.70
C HIS A 66 -21.76 -12.25 5.69
N ALA A 67 -21.73 -10.93 5.88
CA ALA A 67 -22.69 -10.21 6.69
C ALA A 67 -23.90 -9.69 5.87
N ASP A 68 -24.13 -10.21 4.66
CA ASP A 68 -25.21 -9.81 3.74
C ASP A 68 -25.23 -8.30 3.41
N ARG A 69 -24.06 -7.65 3.43
CA ARG A 69 -23.90 -6.22 3.10
C ARG A 69 -23.23 -6.03 1.74
N ARG A 70 -23.56 -4.91 1.08
CA ARG A 70 -22.94 -4.47 -0.19
C ARG A 70 -21.92 -3.34 -0.02
N THR A 71 -21.74 -2.86 1.19
CA THR A 71 -20.83 -1.75 1.53
C THR A 71 -19.85 -2.26 2.57
N VAL A 72 -18.55 -2.11 2.27
CA VAL A 72 -17.46 -2.34 3.22
C VAL A 72 -17.50 -1.23 4.27
N LYS A 73 -17.43 -1.61 5.54
CA LYS A 73 -17.38 -0.72 6.70
C LYS A 73 -16.01 -0.77 7.35
N ALA A 74 -15.74 0.20 8.22
CA ALA A 74 -14.55 0.21 9.08
C ALA A 74 -14.42 -1.11 9.85
N GLU A 75 -15.52 -1.62 10.41
CA GLU A 75 -15.57 -2.92 11.11
C GLU A 75 -15.03 -4.09 10.27
N ASP A 76 -15.26 -4.10 8.95
CA ASP A 76 -14.74 -5.17 8.07
C ASP A 76 -13.21 -5.06 7.89
N ILE A 77 -12.69 -3.83 7.83
CA ILE A 77 -11.25 -3.55 7.75
C ILE A 77 -10.57 -3.93 9.05
N GLU A 78 -11.13 -3.53 10.19
CA GLU A 78 -10.63 -3.86 11.52
C GLU A 78 -10.64 -5.38 11.74
N THR A 79 -11.75 -6.04 11.41
CA THR A 79 -11.87 -7.52 11.52
C THR A 79 -10.84 -8.24 10.65
N TYR A 80 -10.52 -7.74 9.45
CA TYR A 80 -9.45 -8.32 8.64
C TYR A 80 -8.12 -8.33 9.40
N PHE A 81 -7.76 -7.23 10.06
CA PHE A 81 -6.52 -7.15 10.84
C PHE A 81 -6.55 -7.99 12.11
N GLU A 82 -7.69 -8.13 12.77
CA GLU A 82 -7.82 -9.02 13.94
C GLU A 82 -7.62 -10.50 13.57
N LEU A 83 -8.00 -10.90 12.36
CA LEU A 83 -7.96 -12.29 11.91
C LEU A 83 -6.66 -12.64 11.16
N PHE A 84 -6.05 -11.68 10.46
CA PHE A 84 -4.98 -11.93 9.50
C PHE A 84 -3.77 -10.97 9.61
N GLY A 85 -3.79 -9.99 10.52
CA GLY A 85 -2.67 -9.08 10.80
C GLY A 85 -1.71 -9.62 11.84
#